data_AF-A0A7S3RUC1-F1
#
_entry.id   AF-A0A7S3RUC1-F1
#
_cell.length_a   1.000
_cell.length_b   1.000
_cell.length_c   1.000
_cell.angle_alpha   90.00
_cell.angle_beta   90.00
_cell.angle_gamma   90.00
#
_symmetry.space_group_name_H-M   'P 1'
#
loop_
_entity.id
_entity.type
_entity.pdbx_description
1 polymer ?
#
loop_
_entity_poly.entity_id
_entity_poly.type
_entity_poly.pdbx_seq_one_letter_code
_entity_poly.pdbx_strand_id
1 'polypeptide(L)'
;RLRQERTWDMPSKQPLGPSPRSVYRRARALHAAWDIAHGLGVCAVSLYLLARQRDPALVGGGCEPLQCRVGAVWRAASADPLEAACACFTNFFFVSMCGNSPAAWAAALWFASVDEAAWGAFAAGVAARWGDLYDGGAGYAYGVCTFLFFLVPYLLHGALLLPLELWSPAVAAGTPYKLQPQRRVDAGRIPRVVAVSVLELCLVGLPYVLALAHLSVASRGERGVRLEGALPSYAERAWMLLAHLLVNEVLFFYAHWALHQGPLYRRIHKIHHEFTAPFALAAVHAHPLELLTADLVPFTAGFVLFRPHIFFVFLWIVGAALGTQTHHSGYRLPWIAAFDEQPDFHDFHHQRFSCCYGNIGWLDSLHGTSRPYREAQAAAEARRDKAQDRWEEEREEREEREEREARRGQRCRASATKAAEAEVEEEGEEEAGDSTDDEAAEQGAPDSAQQLRKGHGKHKGHGSRAKSGPAKNSDDSAVGEDAMTEAVAEDAGEADGTDSTDEEGEEEGEYEEGHEEDGEGEYDDDEGYQAEGEYEEEGYEEEGYEEEGYE
;
A
#
# COMPACT_ATOMS: atom_id res chain seq x y z
N ARG A 1 48.50 1.95 49.93
CA ARG A 1 47.25 2.39 49.28
C ARG A 1 47.56 2.55 47.80
N LEU A 2 47.14 1.63 46.94
CA LEU A 2 47.40 1.71 45.50
C LEU A 2 46.49 2.78 44.89
N ARG A 3 47.03 3.65 44.02
CA ARG A 3 46.19 4.44 43.10
C ARG A 3 45.66 3.46 42.05
N GLN A 4 44.37 3.16 42.10
CA GLN A 4 43.68 2.77 40.87
C GLN A 4 43.60 4.02 40.00
N GLU A 5 44.42 4.07 38.96
CA GLU A 5 44.21 5.00 37.86
C GLU A 5 42.94 4.57 37.13
N ARG A 6 41.82 5.19 37.50
CA ARG A 6 40.62 5.16 36.67
C ARG A 6 40.94 5.95 35.40
N THR A 7 41.43 5.25 34.40
CA THR A 7 41.27 5.64 33.00
C THR A 7 39.78 5.84 32.76
N TRP A 8 39.35 7.09 32.78
CA TRP A 8 38.02 7.44 32.30
C TRP A 8 38.02 7.19 30.80
N ASP A 9 37.49 6.04 30.39
CA ASP A 9 37.12 5.81 29.00
C ASP A 9 36.11 6.88 28.61
N MET A 10 36.62 7.91 27.92
CA MET A 10 35.82 8.98 27.36
C MET A 10 34.75 8.33 26.47
N PRO A 11 33.44 8.63 26.67
CA PRO A 11 32.38 7.97 25.93
C PRO A 11 32.67 8.04 24.44
N SER A 12 32.69 6.86 23.80
CA SER A 12 33.35 6.64 22.51
C SER A 12 32.92 7.67 21.47
N LYS A 13 33.88 8.11 20.64
CA LYS A 13 33.67 9.01 19.49
C LYS A 13 32.80 8.37 18.39
N GLN A 14 31.53 8.09 18.70
CA GLN A 14 30.54 7.78 17.67
C GLN A 14 30.33 9.04 16.83
N PRO A 15 30.48 8.96 15.49
CA PRO A 15 30.18 10.10 14.63
C PRO A 15 28.70 10.44 14.72
N LEU A 16 28.35 11.72 14.54
CA LEU A 16 26.96 12.09 14.31
C LEU A 16 26.42 11.30 13.12
N GLY A 17 25.23 10.71 13.30
CA GLY A 17 24.53 10.01 12.23
C GLY A 17 24.17 10.96 11.07
N PRO A 18 23.79 10.42 9.90
CA PRO A 18 23.30 11.25 8.81
C PRO A 18 22.11 12.12 9.27
N SER A 19 22.12 13.40 8.93
CA SER A 19 21.09 14.33 9.41
C SER A 19 19.67 13.88 9.03
N PRO A 20 18.64 14.15 9.85
CA PRO A 20 17.25 13.78 9.55
C PRO A 20 16.79 14.21 8.16
N ARG A 21 17.13 15.44 7.75
CA ARG A 21 16.83 15.98 6.41
C ARG A 21 17.58 15.25 5.29
N SER A 22 18.80 14.78 5.54
CA SER A 22 19.58 13.97 4.58
C SER A 22 19.02 12.55 4.42
N VAL A 23 18.55 11.93 5.51
CA VAL A 23 17.88 10.62 5.50
C VAL A 23 16.55 10.73 4.76
N TYR A 24 15.71 11.70 5.13
CA TYR A 24 14.41 11.93 4.48
C TYR A 24 14.54 12.23 2.98
N ARG A 25 15.47 13.11 2.57
CA ARG A 25 15.74 13.38 1.15
C ARG A 25 16.18 12.13 0.38
N ARG A 26 17.00 11.25 0.97
CA ARG A 26 17.38 9.97 0.35
C ARG A 26 16.20 9.03 0.20
N ALA A 27 15.37 8.89 1.24
CA ALA A 27 14.17 8.06 1.19
C ALA A 27 13.19 8.55 0.11
N ARG A 28 12.86 9.85 0.09
CA ARG A 28 11.97 10.45 -0.91
C ARG A 28 12.52 10.35 -2.35
N ALA A 29 13.83 10.45 -2.53
CA ALA A 29 14.47 10.27 -3.84
C ALA A 29 14.44 8.81 -4.32
N LEU A 30 14.63 7.84 -3.42
CA LEU A 30 14.49 6.41 -3.73
C LEU A 30 13.04 6.04 -4.06
N HIS A 31 12.07 6.59 -3.31
CA HIS A 31 10.64 6.36 -3.54
C HIS A 31 10.19 6.96 -4.87
N ALA A 32 10.56 8.21 -5.18
CA ALA A 32 10.28 8.81 -6.48
C ALA A 32 10.95 8.05 -7.65
N ALA A 33 12.15 7.49 -7.45
CA ALA A 33 12.80 6.64 -8.44
C ALA A 33 12.08 5.30 -8.63
N TRP A 34 11.53 4.72 -7.55
CA TRP A 34 10.64 3.55 -7.61
C TRP A 34 9.37 3.86 -8.40
N ASP A 35 8.64 4.93 -8.07
CA ASP A 35 7.39 5.30 -8.75
C ASP A 35 7.59 5.53 -10.25
N ILE A 36 8.69 6.18 -10.64
CA ILE A 36 9.07 6.39 -12.05
C ILE A 36 9.39 5.05 -12.74
N ALA A 37 10.20 4.19 -12.11
CA ALA A 37 10.54 2.88 -12.67
C ALA A 37 9.33 1.94 -12.77
N HIS A 38 8.44 1.99 -11.78
CA HIS A 38 7.17 1.29 -11.72
C HIS A 38 6.24 1.73 -12.86
N GLY A 39 5.98 3.04 -12.97
CA GLY A 39 5.12 3.59 -14.03
C GLY A 39 5.64 3.29 -15.44
N LEU A 40 6.95 3.43 -15.68
CA LEU A 40 7.58 3.01 -16.93
C LEU A 40 7.44 1.51 -17.20
N GLY A 41 7.54 0.68 -16.15
CA GLY A 41 7.31 -0.77 -16.20
C GLY A 41 5.87 -1.11 -16.60
N VAL A 42 4.87 -0.50 -15.95
CA VAL A 42 3.44 -0.71 -16.29
C VAL A 42 3.17 -0.29 -17.73
N CYS A 43 3.68 0.86 -18.16
CA CYS A 43 3.55 1.31 -19.56
C CYS A 43 4.17 0.30 -20.54
N ALA A 44 5.41 -0.14 -20.31
CA ALA A 44 6.09 -1.09 -21.19
C ALA A 44 5.35 -2.45 -21.29
N VAL A 45 4.83 -2.96 -20.16
CA VAL A 45 4.02 -4.18 -20.12
C VAL A 45 2.68 -4.00 -20.82
N SER A 46 2.00 -2.87 -20.60
CA SER A 46 0.68 -2.58 -21.21
C SER A 46 0.76 -2.50 -22.73
N LEU A 47 1.77 -1.77 -23.24
CA LEU A 47 2.01 -1.67 -24.69
C LEU A 47 2.43 -3.03 -25.28
N TYR A 48 3.15 -3.87 -24.54
CA TYR A 48 3.48 -5.22 -24.97
C TYR A 48 2.26 -6.14 -25.07
N LEU A 49 1.34 -6.09 -24.10
CA LEU A 49 0.13 -6.90 -24.10
C LEU A 49 -0.87 -6.44 -25.16
N LEU A 50 -1.08 -5.12 -25.34
CA LEU A 50 -1.85 -4.57 -26.44
C LEU A 50 -1.27 -4.95 -27.82
N ALA A 51 0.06 -4.93 -27.96
CA ALA A 51 0.71 -5.39 -29.19
C ALA A 51 0.53 -6.89 -29.41
N ARG A 52 0.61 -7.72 -28.36
CA ARG A 52 0.39 -9.17 -28.43
C ARG A 52 -1.05 -9.52 -28.85
N GLN A 53 -2.05 -8.75 -28.42
CA GLN A 53 -3.44 -8.89 -28.87
C GLN A 53 -3.62 -8.54 -30.36
N ARG A 54 -2.74 -7.71 -30.93
CA ARG A 54 -2.83 -7.20 -32.32
C ARG A 54 -1.87 -7.87 -33.32
N ASP A 55 -0.77 -8.46 -32.87
CA ASP A 55 0.27 -9.11 -33.70
C ASP A 55 0.53 -10.56 -33.24
N PRO A 56 -0.12 -11.57 -33.86
CA PRO A 56 0.04 -12.99 -33.49
C PRO A 56 1.48 -13.51 -33.58
N ALA A 57 2.39 -12.84 -34.31
CA ALA A 57 3.80 -13.24 -34.35
C ALA A 57 4.53 -13.05 -33.01
N LEU A 58 3.96 -12.24 -32.09
CA LEU A 58 4.42 -12.13 -30.70
C LEU A 58 4.00 -13.33 -29.83
N VAL A 59 2.97 -14.07 -30.22
CA VAL A 59 2.50 -15.27 -29.48
C VAL A 59 3.27 -16.51 -29.93
N GLY A 60 3.42 -16.71 -31.24
CA GLY A 60 4.01 -17.93 -31.84
C GLY A 60 5.55 -18.02 -31.81
N GLY A 61 6.25 -17.18 -31.04
CA GLY A 61 7.72 -17.18 -30.94
C GLY A 61 8.49 -16.70 -32.18
N GLY A 62 7.83 -16.47 -33.33
CA GLY A 62 8.46 -16.10 -34.60
C GLY A 62 9.18 -14.74 -34.62
N CYS A 63 9.11 -13.98 -33.52
CA CYS A 63 9.73 -12.68 -33.34
C CYS A 63 10.92 -12.78 -32.36
N GLU A 64 11.92 -13.59 -32.73
CA GLU A 64 13.10 -13.92 -31.91
C GLU A 64 13.95 -12.69 -31.50
N PRO A 65 14.35 -11.77 -32.41
CA PRO A 65 15.13 -10.60 -32.01
C PRO A 65 14.33 -9.64 -31.13
N LEU A 66 14.93 -9.15 -30.04
CA LEU A 66 14.33 -8.08 -29.23
C LEU A 66 13.90 -6.86 -30.06
N GLN A 67 14.67 -6.53 -31.11
CA GLN A 67 14.36 -5.50 -32.09
C GLN A 67 13.04 -5.74 -32.85
N CYS A 68 12.71 -7.00 -33.17
CA CYS A 68 11.43 -7.37 -33.77
C CYS A 68 10.28 -7.06 -32.80
N ARG A 69 10.42 -7.46 -31.53
CA ARG A 69 9.38 -7.28 -30.50
C ARG A 69 9.15 -5.80 -30.20
N VAL A 70 10.22 -5.02 -29.98
CA VAL A 70 10.15 -3.57 -29.81
C VAL A 70 9.52 -2.90 -31.04
N GLY A 71 9.88 -3.35 -32.25
CA GLY A 71 9.26 -2.88 -33.49
C GLY A 71 7.76 -3.20 -33.59
N ALA A 72 7.31 -4.36 -33.11
CA ALA A 72 5.89 -4.73 -33.07
C ALA A 72 5.11 -3.87 -32.07
N VAL A 73 5.66 -3.67 -30.87
CA VAL A 73 5.09 -2.77 -29.86
C VAL A 73 4.99 -1.34 -30.40
N TRP A 74 6.05 -0.83 -31.03
CA TRP A 74 6.05 0.50 -31.64
C TRP A 74 5.00 0.63 -32.75
N ARG A 75 4.85 -0.37 -33.63
CA ARG A 75 3.80 -0.39 -34.67
C ARG A 75 2.41 -0.39 -34.05
N ALA A 76 2.14 -1.26 -33.09
CA ALA A 76 0.82 -1.39 -32.46
C ALA A 76 0.40 -0.12 -31.70
N ALA A 77 1.36 0.56 -31.06
CA ALA A 77 1.14 1.84 -30.39
C ALA A 77 1.03 3.03 -31.35
N SER A 78 1.78 3.02 -32.47
CA SER A 78 1.73 4.09 -33.47
C SER A 78 0.48 4.02 -34.37
N ALA A 79 -0.09 2.82 -34.57
CA ALA A 79 -1.29 2.62 -35.37
C ALA A 79 -2.55 3.20 -34.71
N ASP A 80 -2.57 3.25 -33.38
CA ASP A 80 -3.68 3.77 -32.58
C ASP A 80 -3.12 4.25 -31.22
N PRO A 81 -2.65 5.52 -31.17
CA PRO A 81 -2.05 6.09 -29.98
C PRO A 81 -3.04 6.30 -28.82
N LEU A 82 -4.35 6.36 -29.10
CA LEU A 82 -5.37 6.55 -28.08
C LEU A 82 -5.56 5.25 -27.28
N GLU A 83 -5.81 4.12 -27.95
CA GLU A 83 -5.90 2.82 -27.26
C GLU A 83 -4.58 2.49 -26.53
N ALA A 84 -3.43 2.85 -27.12
CA ALA A 84 -2.14 2.67 -26.48
C ALA A 84 -1.97 3.49 -25.18
N ALA A 85 -2.39 4.76 -25.19
CA ALA A 85 -2.40 5.60 -23.99
C ALA A 85 -3.42 5.10 -22.96
N CYS A 86 -4.62 4.71 -23.40
CA CYS A 86 -5.67 4.17 -22.55
C CYS A 86 -5.30 2.80 -21.95
N ALA A 87 -4.49 1.97 -22.63
CA ALA A 87 -3.98 0.72 -22.08
C ALA A 87 -2.97 0.97 -20.95
N CYS A 88 -2.03 1.89 -21.15
CA CYS A 88 -1.13 2.35 -20.09
C CYS A 88 -1.90 2.94 -18.90
N PHE A 89 -2.87 3.82 -19.16
CA PHE A 89 -3.70 4.42 -18.12
C PHE A 89 -4.51 3.37 -17.35
N THR A 90 -5.23 2.49 -18.04
CA THR A 90 -6.10 1.47 -17.41
C THR A 90 -5.31 0.60 -16.45
N ASN A 91 -4.16 0.10 -16.89
CA ASN A 91 -3.34 -0.79 -16.07
C ASN A 91 -2.59 -0.03 -14.96
N PHE A 92 -2.12 1.19 -15.22
CA PHE A 92 -1.46 2.02 -14.18
C PHE A 92 -2.44 2.43 -13.09
N PHE A 93 -3.64 2.89 -13.47
CA PHE A 93 -4.71 3.23 -12.55
C PHE A 93 -5.13 2.00 -11.74
N PHE A 94 -5.40 0.87 -12.40
CA PHE A 94 -5.79 -0.37 -11.71
C PHE A 94 -4.71 -0.86 -10.73
N VAL A 95 -3.43 -0.88 -11.14
CA VAL A 95 -2.34 -1.28 -10.24
C VAL A 95 -2.21 -0.32 -9.05
N SER A 96 -2.33 1.00 -9.27
CA SER A 96 -2.22 2.00 -8.22
C SER A 96 -3.40 1.97 -7.25
N MET A 97 -4.63 1.83 -7.75
CA MET A 97 -5.85 1.65 -6.94
C MET A 97 -5.79 0.40 -6.05
N CYS A 98 -4.99 -0.60 -6.43
CA CYS A 98 -4.70 -1.80 -5.64
C CYS A 98 -3.40 -1.67 -4.80
N GLY A 99 -2.98 -0.43 -4.51
CA GLY A 99 -1.80 -0.11 -3.70
C GLY A 99 -0.45 -0.37 -4.38
N ASN A 100 -0.40 -0.71 -5.67
CA ASN A 100 0.81 -1.14 -6.41
C ASN A 100 1.46 -2.44 -5.88
N SER A 101 0.70 -3.25 -5.14
CA SER A 101 1.22 -4.48 -4.53
C SER A 101 1.59 -5.58 -5.55
N PRO A 102 2.35 -6.62 -5.16
CA PRO A 102 2.55 -7.79 -6.01
C PRO A 102 1.24 -8.48 -6.42
N ALA A 103 0.19 -8.39 -5.60
CA ALA A 103 -1.15 -8.90 -5.91
C ALA A 103 -1.85 -8.02 -6.97
N ALA A 104 -1.71 -6.69 -6.88
CA ALA A 104 -2.17 -5.75 -7.89
C ALA A 104 -1.56 -6.05 -9.27
N TRP A 105 -0.24 -6.28 -9.30
CA TRP A 105 0.47 -6.67 -10.51
C TRP A 105 -0.02 -8.01 -11.08
N ALA A 106 -0.25 -9.01 -10.23
CA ALA A 106 -0.77 -10.32 -10.68
C ALA A 106 -2.17 -10.19 -11.29
N ALA A 107 -3.07 -9.44 -10.66
CA ALA A 107 -4.42 -9.18 -11.17
C ALA A 107 -4.39 -8.35 -12.48
N ALA A 108 -3.56 -7.31 -12.55
CA ALA A 108 -3.42 -6.48 -13.75
C ALA A 108 -2.87 -7.27 -14.94
N LEU A 109 -1.83 -8.07 -14.71
CA LEU A 109 -1.26 -8.97 -15.72
C LEU A 109 -2.29 -10.01 -16.19
N TRP A 110 -3.10 -10.54 -15.28
CA TRP A 110 -4.17 -11.47 -15.63
C TRP A 110 -5.21 -10.81 -16.54
N PHE A 111 -5.85 -9.71 -16.14
CA PHE A 111 -6.85 -9.01 -16.96
C PHE A 111 -6.28 -8.50 -18.29
N ALA A 112 -5.07 -7.93 -18.31
CA ALA A 112 -4.43 -7.46 -19.53
C ALA A 112 -3.92 -8.61 -20.44
N SER A 113 -3.85 -9.85 -19.95
CA SER A 113 -3.50 -11.04 -20.74
C SER A 113 -4.69 -11.73 -21.42
N VAL A 114 -5.93 -11.39 -21.05
CA VAL A 114 -7.13 -11.95 -21.69
C VAL A 114 -7.28 -11.37 -23.10
N ASP A 115 -7.52 -12.24 -24.07
CA ASP A 115 -7.83 -11.91 -25.47
C ASP A 115 -9.22 -12.45 -25.86
N GLU A 116 -9.70 -12.08 -27.05
CA GLU A 116 -11.03 -12.48 -27.54
C GLU A 116 -11.22 -14.00 -27.63
N ALA A 117 -10.15 -14.77 -27.82
CA ALA A 117 -10.23 -16.22 -27.88
C ALA A 117 -10.43 -16.82 -26.47
N ALA A 118 -9.70 -16.32 -25.48
CA ALA A 118 -9.90 -16.69 -24.07
C ALA A 118 -11.27 -16.24 -23.54
N TRP A 119 -11.71 -15.02 -23.90
CA TRP A 119 -13.02 -14.50 -23.51
C TRP A 119 -14.17 -15.26 -24.16
N GLY A 120 -14.11 -15.49 -25.48
CA GLY A 120 -15.11 -16.26 -26.21
C GLY A 120 -15.22 -17.71 -25.72
N ALA A 121 -14.09 -18.34 -25.38
CA ALA A 121 -14.08 -19.69 -24.80
C ALA A 121 -14.73 -19.73 -23.40
N PHE A 122 -14.49 -18.70 -22.57
CA PHE A 122 -15.16 -18.57 -21.27
C PHE A 122 -16.66 -18.37 -21.43
N ALA A 123 -17.10 -17.40 -22.24
CA ALA A 123 -18.52 -17.10 -22.47
C ALA A 123 -19.27 -18.30 -23.06
N ALA A 124 -18.69 -18.97 -24.06
CA ALA A 124 -19.26 -20.20 -24.64
C ALA A 124 -19.33 -21.35 -23.61
N GLY A 125 -18.35 -21.46 -22.71
CA GLY A 125 -18.37 -22.44 -21.62
C GLY A 125 -19.46 -22.19 -20.59
N VAL A 126 -19.72 -20.92 -20.24
CA VAL A 126 -20.83 -20.53 -19.36
C VAL A 126 -22.17 -20.84 -20.03
N ALA A 127 -22.37 -20.40 -21.29
CA ALA A 127 -23.59 -20.65 -22.03
C ALA A 127 -23.86 -22.15 -22.26
N ALA A 128 -22.85 -22.94 -22.63
CA ALA A 128 -22.98 -24.39 -22.81
C ALA A 128 -23.35 -25.14 -21.51
N ARG A 129 -23.02 -24.58 -20.34
CA ARG A 129 -23.34 -25.19 -19.03
C ARG A 129 -24.65 -24.69 -18.42
N TRP A 130 -25.09 -23.47 -18.73
CA TRP A 130 -26.21 -22.82 -18.05
C TRP A 130 -27.35 -22.34 -18.98
N GLY A 131 -27.23 -22.53 -20.29
CA GLY A 131 -28.21 -22.12 -21.28
C GLY A 131 -27.97 -20.72 -21.82
N ASP A 132 -29.03 -20.09 -22.33
CA ASP A 132 -28.96 -18.72 -22.85
C ASP A 132 -28.67 -17.67 -21.75
N LEU A 133 -28.17 -16.49 -22.15
CA LEU A 133 -27.84 -15.38 -21.26
C LEU A 133 -29.07 -14.69 -20.66
N TYR A 134 -30.19 -14.65 -21.40
CA TYR A 134 -31.42 -13.95 -21.03
C TYR A 134 -32.61 -14.91 -20.85
N ASP A 135 -32.72 -15.94 -21.71
CA ASP A 135 -33.75 -17.00 -21.62
C ASP A 135 -33.30 -18.21 -20.76
N GLY A 136 -32.05 -18.20 -20.26
CA GLY A 136 -31.46 -19.30 -19.50
C GLY A 136 -30.83 -18.86 -18.18
N GLY A 137 -30.08 -19.78 -17.57
CA GLY A 137 -29.39 -19.54 -16.30
C GLY A 137 -28.06 -18.80 -16.44
N ALA A 138 -27.56 -18.57 -17.66
CA ALA A 138 -26.19 -18.08 -17.84
C ALA A 138 -26.00 -16.63 -17.34
N GLY A 139 -27.00 -15.75 -17.47
CA GLY A 139 -26.93 -14.41 -16.89
C GLY A 139 -26.84 -14.38 -15.36
N TYR A 140 -27.53 -15.30 -14.67
CA TYR A 140 -27.38 -15.49 -13.23
C TYR A 140 -26.04 -16.15 -12.88
N ALA A 141 -25.52 -17.05 -13.72
CA ALA A 141 -24.17 -17.60 -13.55
C ALA A 141 -23.10 -16.50 -13.65
N TYR A 142 -23.26 -15.51 -14.55
CA TYR A 142 -22.44 -14.30 -14.57
C TYR A 142 -22.57 -13.48 -13.28
N GLY A 143 -23.77 -13.40 -12.67
CA GLY A 143 -23.96 -12.83 -11.33
C GLY A 143 -23.21 -13.58 -10.22
N VAL A 144 -23.25 -14.92 -10.22
CA VAL A 144 -22.46 -15.73 -9.27
C VAL A 144 -20.95 -15.56 -9.50
N CYS A 145 -20.49 -15.51 -10.76
CA CYS A 145 -19.10 -15.17 -11.07
C CYS A 145 -18.73 -13.77 -10.56
N THR A 146 -19.61 -12.78 -10.74
CA THR A 146 -19.42 -11.40 -10.25
C THR A 146 -19.20 -11.37 -8.74
N PHE A 147 -19.98 -12.12 -7.97
CA PHE A 147 -19.80 -12.28 -6.53
C PHE A 147 -18.48 -12.99 -6.16
N LEU A 148 -18.15 -14.09 -6.84
CA LEU A 148 -16.91 -14.85 -6.59
C LEU A 148 -15.64 -14.05 -6.95
N PHE A 149 -15.71 -13.18 -7.96
CA PHE A 149 -14.63 -12.23 -8.31
C PHE A 149 -14.42 -11.14 -7.25
N PHE A 150 -15.37 -10.91 -6.33
CA PHE A 150 -15.11 -10.15 -5.10
C PHE A 150 -14.57 -11.06 -4.00
N LEU A 151 -15.35 -12.10 -3.64
CA LEU A 151 -15.13 -12.90 -2.42
C LEU A 151 -13.79 -13.63 -2.43
N VAL A 152 -13.39 -14.21 -3.57
CA VAL A 152 -12.14 -15.00 -3.64
C VAL A 152 -10.90 -14.11 -3.54
N PRO A 153 -10.75 -13.00 -4.31
CA PRO A 153 -9.67 -12.04 -4.09
C PRO A 153 -9.68 -11.40 -2.70
N TYR A 154 -10.86 -11.04 -2.15
CA TYR A 154 -10.98 -10.50 -0.79
C TYR A 154 -10.40 -11.46 0.25
N LEU A 155 -10.80 -12.73 0.22
CA LEU A 155 -10.29 -13.72 1.16
C LEU A 155 -8.80 -14.02 0.96
N LEU A 156 -8.33 -14.14 -0.29
CA LEU A 156 -6.94 -14.45 -0.59
C LEU A 156 -5.99 -13.29 -0.24
N HIS A 157 -6.30 -12.06 -0.64
CA HIS A 157 -5.47 -10.89 -0.36
C HIS A 157 -5.50 -10.51 1.12
N GLY A 158 -6.66 -10.58 1.75
CA GLY A 158 -6.79 -10.44 3.20
C GLY A 158 -5.95 -11.48 3.97
N ALA A 159 -5.96 -12.74 3.54
CA ALA A 159 -5.13 -13.79 4.13
C ALA A 159 -3.62 -13.62 3.84
N LEU A 160 -3.23 -12.98 2.72
CA LEU A 160 -1.84 -12.63 2.43
C LEU A 160 -1.32 -11.49 3.32
N LEU A 161 -2.19 -10.57 3.75
CA LEU A 161 -1.84 -9.47 4.66
C LEU A 161 -1.94 -9.86 6.15
N LEU A 162 -2.79 -10.82 6.50
CA LEU A 162 -3.02 -11.29 7.88
C LEU A 162 -1.75 -11.66 8.70
N PRO A 163 -0.65 -12.21 8.12
CA PRO A 163 0.59 -12.44 8.86
C PRO A 163 1.20 -11.18 9.49
N LEU A 164 0.91 -9.98 8.97
CA LEU A 164 1.38 -8.71 9.54
C LEU A 164 0.81 -8.42 10.94
N GLU A 165 -0.38 -8.95 11.25
CA GLU A 165 -1.01 -8.87 12.59
C GLU A 165 -0.69 -10.11 13.44
N LEU A 166 -0.66 -11.32 12.85
CA LEU A 166 -0.59 -12.57 13.62
C LEU A 166 0.80 -13.19 13.80
N TRP A 167 1.74 -13.00 12.87
CA TRP A 167 2.99 -13.76 12.84
C TRP A 167 4.17 -12.89 13.25
N SER A 168 4.74 -13.10 14.44
CA SER A 168 5.73 -12.20 15.06
C SER A 168 6.89 -11.73 14.16
N PRO A 169 7.49 -12.57 13.27
CA PRO A 169 8.49 -12.10 12.30
C PRO A 169 7.96 -11.10 11.28
N ALA A 170 6.72 -11.28 10.79
CA ALA A 170 6.06 -10.36 9.88
C ALA A 170 5.53 -9.11 10.60
N VAL A 171 5.03 -9.24 11.85
CA VAL A 171 4.71 -8.09 12.73
C VAL A 171 5.96 -7.22 12.94
N ALA A 172 7.12 -7.82 13.20
CA ALA A 172 8.38 -7.10 13.37
C ALA A 172 8.85 -6.43 12.07
N ALA A 173 8.78 -7.13 10.93
CA ALA A 173 9.10 -6.57 9.62
C ALA A 173 8.13 -5.46 9.15
N GLY A 174 6.86 -5.56 9.55
CA GLY A 174 5.79 -4.59 9.26
C GLY A 174 5.78 -3.38 10.20
N THR A 175 6.40 -3.46 11.37
CA THR A 175 6.39 -2.39 12.40
C THR A 175 6.87 -1.02 11.90
N PRO A 176 7.91 -0.88 11.03
CA PRO A 176 8.28 0.40 10.42
C PRO A 176 7.23 1.02 9.49
N TYR A 177 6.20 0.26 9.10
CA TYR A 177 5.17 0.64 8.15
C TYR A 177 3.76 0.78 8.78
N LYS A 178 3.54 0.33 10.03
CA LYS A 178 2.22 0.42 10.68
C LYS A 178 1.90 1.90 10.98
N LEU A 179 0.74 2.37 10.52
CA LEU A 179 0.32 3.77 10.62
C LEU A 179 0.01 4.22 12.05
N GLN A 180 -0.44 3.29 12.90
CA GLN A 180 -0.62 3.49 14.33
C GLN A 180 0.31 2.56 15.13
N PRO A 181 1.58 2.94 15.36
CA PRO A 181 2.57 2.07 16.02
C PRO A 181 2.16 1.58 17.42
N GLN A 182 1.29 2.31 18.12
CA GLN A 182 0.79 1.97 19.47
C GLN A 182 -0.46 1.09 19.48
N ARG A 183 -1.02 0.72 18.31
CA ARG A 183 -2.19 -0.17 18.19
C ARG A 183 -1.80 -1.48 17.52
N ARG A 184 -2.44 -2.57 17.92
CA ARG A 184 -2.40 -3.90 17.26
C ARG A 184 -3.80 -4.50 17.31
N VAL A 185 -4.12 -5.36 16.36
CA VAL A 185 -5.41 -6.07 16.36
C VAL A 185 -5.37 -7.20 17.39
N ASP A 186 -6.47 -7.36 18.14
CA ASP A 186 -6.68 -8.55 18.97
C ASP A 186 -6.95 -9.76 18.07
N ALA A 187 -5.97 -10.66 18.01
CA ALA A 187 -6.02 -11.92 17.27
C ALA A 187 -7.25 -12.79 17.60
N GLY A 188 -7.78 -12.72 18.82
CA GLY A 188 -8.96 -13.49 19.24
C GLY A 188 -10.26 -13.06 18.55
N ARG A 189 -10.35 -11.80 18.10
CA ARG A 189 -11.53 -11.27 17.40
C ARG A 189 -11.54 -11.55 15.91
N ILE A 190 -10.36 -11.74 15.29
CA ILE A 190 -10.22 -11.91 13.84
C ILE A 190 -11.11 -13.05 13.26
N PRO A 191 -11.18 -14.26 13.85
CA PRO A 191 -12.03 -15.33 13.31
C PRO A 191 -13.52 -14.95 13.29
N ARG A 192 -13.99 -14.18 14.28
CA ARG A 192 -15.38 -13.68 14.33
C ARG A 192 -15.62 -12.62 13.26
N VAL A 193 -14.72 -11.65 13.11
CA VAL A 193 -14.78 -10.60 12.07
C VAL A 193 -14.89 -11.23 10.68
N VAL A 194 -14.01 -12.19 10.37
CA VAL A 194 -14.01 -12.89 9.08
C VAL A 194 -15.29 -13.69 8.88
N ALA A 195 -15.76 -14.43 9.89
CA ALA A 195 -17.00 -15.22 9.79
C ALA A 195 -18.25 -14.34 9.59
N VAL A 196 -18.34 -13.20 10.27
CA VAL A 196 -19.42 -12.22 10.11
C VAL A 196 -19.35 -11.58 8.71
N SER A 197 -18.19 -11.05 8.31
CA SER A 197 -17.98 -10.46 6.99
C SER A 197 -18.36 -11.41 5.84
N VAL A 198 -17.96 -12.68 5.92
CA VAL A 198 -18.31 -13.69 4.89
C VAL A 198 -19.81 -14.02 4.91
N LEU A 199 -20.43 -14.08 6.10
CA LEU A 199 -21.86 -14.31 6.21
C LEU A 199 -22.67 -13.13 5.62
N GLU A 200 -22.25 -11.90 5.86
CA GLU A 200 -22.90 -10.68 5.35
C GLU A 200 -22.70 -10.54 3.84
N LEU A 201 -21.52 -10.83 3.30
CA LEU A 201 -21.31 -10.96 1.86
C LEU A 201 -22.22 -12.04 1.24
N CYS A 202 -22.40 -13.19 1.88
CA CYS A 202 -23.27 -14.26 1.37
C CYS A 202 -24.78 -13.97 1.51
N LEU A 203 -25.21 -13.26 2.56
CA LEU A 203 -26.64 -12.98 2.84
C LEU A 203 -27.13 -11.65 2.27
N VAL A 204 -26.25 -10.68 2.02
CA VAL A 204 -26.58 -9.36 1.47
C VAL A 204 -25.93 -9.17 0.10
N GLY A 205 -24.60 -9.36 0.01
CA GLY A 205 -23.83 -9.12 -1.20
C GLY A 205 -24.22 -10.02 -2.38
N LEU A 206 -24.36 -11.33 -2.17
CA LEU A 206 -24.74 -12.26 -3.23
C LEU A 206 -26.19 -12.00 -3.74
N PRO A 207 -27.23 -11.89 -2.89
CA PRO A 207 -28.57 -11.49 -3.35
C PRO A 207 -28.60 -10.14 -4.07
N TYR A 208 -27.83 -9.15 -3.61
CA TYR A 208 -27.72 -7.84 -4.24
C TYR A 208 -27.10 -7.93 -5.65
N VAL A 209 -25.99 -8.64 -5.81
CA VAL A 209 -25.35 -8.88 -7.11
C VAL A 209 -26.25 -9.70 -8.05
N LEU A 210 -27.02 -10.66 -7.51
CA LEU A 210 -28.02 -11.40 -8.28
C LEU A 210 -29.21 -10.51 -8.70
N ALA A 211 -29.59 -9.50 -7.92
CA ALA A 211 -30.60 -8.52 -8.33
C ALA A 211 -30.09 -7.58 -9.46
N LEU A 212 -28.81 -7.18 -9.43
CA LEU A 212 -28.19 -6.45 -10.54
C LEU A 212 -28.04 -7.31 -11.81
N ALA A 213 -27.75 -8.61 -11.64
CA ALA A 213 -27.80 -9.56 -12.75
C ALA A 213 -29.25 -9.72 -13.28
N HIS A 214 -30.24 -9.82 -12.39
CA HIS A 214 -31.66 -9.92 -12.76
C HIS A 214 -32.15 -8.71 -13.57
N LEU A 215 -31.74 -7.48 -13.22
CA LEU A 215 -32.03 -6.28 -14.02
C LEU A 215 -31.52 -6.42 -15.48
N SER A 216 -30.40 -7.12 -15.67
CA SER A 216 -29.78 -7.37 -16.97
C SER A 216 -30.48 -8.52 -17.72
N VAL A 217 -30.89 -9.57 -17.00
CA VAL A 217 -31.62 -10.73 -17.54
C VAL A 217 -33.05 -10.38 -17.94
N ALA A 218 -33.84 -9.83 -17.02
CA ALA A 218 -35.26 -9.53 -17.22
C ALA A 218 -35.52 -8.44 -18.27
N SER A 219 -34.56 -7.53 -18.48
CA SER A 219 -34.59 -6.54 -19.57
C SER A 219 -34.01 -7.04 -20.89
N ARG A 220 -33.67 -8.34 -21.00
CA ARG A 220 -33.03 -8.96 -22.18
C ARG A 220 -31.79 -8.18 -22.66
N GLY A 221 -31.03 -7.64 -21.72
CA GLY A 221 -29.82 -6.85 -21.95
C GLY A 221 -30.05 -5.33 -22.13
N GLU A 222 -31.28 -4.82 -22.19
CA GLU A 222 -31.56 -3.38 -22.37
C GLU A 222 -31.16 -2.50 -21.17
N ARG A 223 -31.17 -3.05 -19.96
CA ARG A 223 -30.80 -2.39 -18.69
C ARG A 223 -29.67 -3.19 -18.00
N GLY A 224 -29.09 -2.62 -16.94
CA GLY A 224 -28.01 -3.28 -16.18
C GLY A 224 -26.71 -3.49 -16.97
N VAL A 225 -25.97 -4.55 -16.65
CA VAL A 225 -24.64 -4.86 -17.22
C VAL A 225 -24.78 -5.54 -18.58
N ARG A 226 -23.91 -5.19 -19.55
CA ARG A 226 -23.84 -5.91 -20.82
C ARG A 226 -23.11 -7.24 -20.64
N LEU A 227 -23.86 -8.33 -20.80
CA LEU A 227 -23.36 -9.70 -20.72
C LEU A 227 -22.74 -10.19 -22.04
N GLU A 228 -23.11 -9.56 -23.15
CA GLU A 228 -22.65 -9.88 -24.50
C GLU A 228 -21.65 -8.87 -25.05
N GLY A 229 -20.76 -9.36 -25.92
CA GLY A 229 -19.86 -8.54 -26.73
C GLY A 229 -18.48 -9.17 -26.94
N ALA A 230 -17.71 -8.53 -27.82
CA ALA A 230 -16.25 -8.59 -27.77
C ALA A 230 -15.74 -7.91 -26.49
N LEU A 231 -14.46 -8.10 -26.14
CA LEU A 231 -13.87 -7.41 -25.00
C LEU A 231 -13.94 -5.88 -25.18
N PRO A 232 -14.19 -5.11 -24.09
CA PRO A 232 -14.20 -3.66 -24.17
C PRO A 232 -12.79 -3.17 -24.54
N SER A 233 -12.72 -2.16 -25.40
CA SER A 233 -11.44 -1.50 -25.73
C SER A 233 -10.79 -0.91 -24.47
N TYR A 234 -9.49 -0.69 -24.48
CA TYR A 234 -8.85 0.03 -23.38
C TYR A 234 -9.36 1.47 -23.25
N ALA A 235 -9.76 2.11 -24.35
CA ALA A 235 -10.47 3.40 -24.31
C ALA A 235 -11.82 3.31 -23.55
N GLU A 236 -12.61 2.26 -23.78
CA GLU A 236 -13.83 2.00 -23.01
C GLU A 236 -13.51 1.70 -21.53
N ARG A 237 -12.52 0.85 -21.25
CA ARG A 237 -12.07 0.55 -19.87
C ARG A 237 -11.61 1.80 -19.14
N ALA A 238 -10.82 2.66 -19.79
CA ALA A 238 -10.30 3.90 -19.22
C ALA A 238 -11.42 4.90 -18.89
N TRP A 239 -12.38 5.09 -19.81
CA TRP A 239 -13.56 5.90 -19.55
C TRP A 239 -14.41 5.33 -18.42
N MET A 240 -14.68 4.02 -18.43
CA MET A 240 -15.49 3.37 -17.40
C MET A 240 -14.81 3.44 -16.02
N LEU A 241 -13.49 3.28 -15.91
CA LEU A 241 -12.74 3.48 -14.66
C LEU A 241 -12.97 4.89 -14.10
N LEU A 242 -12.81 5.92 -14.92
CA LEU A 242 -13.01 7.32 -14.52
C LEU A 242 -14.46 7.59 -14.11
N ALA A 243 -15.43 7.13 -14.90
CA ALA A 243 -16.84 7.34 -14.65
C ALA A 243 -17.32 6.64 -13.36
N HIS A 244 -16.88 5.40 -13.12
CA HIS A 244 -17.22 4.66 -11.90
C HIS A 244 -16.50 5.22 -10.66
N LEU A 245 -15.24 5.67 -10.79
CA LEU A 245 -14.53 6.34 -9.71
C LEU A 245 -15.24 7.63 -9.24
N LEU A 246 -15.69 8.45 -10.19
CA LEU A 246 -16.37 9.72 -9.89
C LEU A 246 -17.76 9.49 -9.27
N VAL A 247 -18.53 8.52 -9.79
CA VAL A 247 -19.82 8.14 -9.18
C VAL A 247 -19.62 7.55 -7.78
N ASN A 248 -18.62 6.70 -7.59
CA ASN A 248 -18.30 6.12 -6.30
C ASN A 248 -17.85 7.21 -5.30
N GLU A 249 -16.93 8.11 -5.65
CA GLU A 249 -16.51 9.23 -4.79
C GLU A 249 -17.72 10.06 -4.32
N VAL A 250 -18.63 10.43 -5.22
CA VAL A 250 -19.82 11.22 -4.88
C VAL A 250 -20.76 10.47 -3.95
N LEU A 251 -21.15 9.25 -4.30
CA LEU A 251 -22.13 8.50 -3.53
C LEU A 251 -21.55 8.00 -2.20
N PHE A 252 -20.29 7.55 -2.18
CA PHE A 252 -19.58 7.10 -0.97
C PHE A 252 -19.40 8.26 0.00
N PHE A 253 -18.88 9.41 -0.44
CA PHE A 253 -18.64 10.56 0.44
C PHE A 253 -19.92 10.99 1.18
N TYR A 254 -21.05 11.16 0.47
CA TYR A 254 -22.29 11.59 1.11
C TYR A 254 -22.94 10.49 1.96
N ALA A 255 -22.89 9.22 1.55
CA ALA A 255 -23.39 8.12 2.36
C ALA A 255 -22.58 7.95 3.65
N HIS A 256 -21.25 7.96 3.55
CA HIS A 256 -20.31 7.82 4.66
C HIS A 256 -20.39 9.03 5.61
N TRP A 257 -20.38 10.26 5.09
CA TRP A 257 -20.59 11.47 5.90
C TRP A 257 -21.94 11.45 6.63
N ALA A 258 -23.03 11.01 5.97
CA ALA A 258 -24.34 10.84 6.60
C ALA A 258 -24.32 9.75 7.69
N LEU A 259 -23.61 8.64 7.46
CA LEU A 259 -23.43 7.56 8.44
C LEU A 259 -22.71 8.01 9.72
N HIS A 260 -21.88 9.06 9.68
CA HIS A 260 -21.30 9.67 10.89
C HIS A 260 -22.27 10.54 11.69
N GLN A 261 -23.47 10.83 11.18
CA GLN A 261 -24.40 11.74 11.87
C GLN A 261 -25.17 11.05 13.00
N GLY A 262 -24.82 11.38 14.24
CA GLY A 262 -25.65 11.25 15.43
C GLY A 262 -26.28 9.84 15.67
N PRO A 263 -27.57 9.61 15.34
CA PRO A 263 -28.20 8.30 15.48
C PRO A 263 -27.64 7.23 14.54
N LEU A 264 -27.21 7.59 13.32
CA LEU A 264 -26.72 6.64 12.31
C LEU A 264 -25.38 6.05 12.76
N TYR A 265 -24.44 6.91 13.18
CA TYR A 265 -23.14 6.46 13.70
C TYR A 265 -23.30 5.47 14.85
N ARG A 266 -24.07 5.85 15.86
CA ARG A 266 -24.24 5.06 17.10
C ARG A 266 -24.94 3.71 16.91
N ARG A 267 -25.64 3.48 15.79
CA ARG A 267 -26.44 2.27 15.53
C ARG A 267 -25.93 1.42 14.38
N ILE A 268 -25.26 2.03 13.40
CA ILE A 268 -24.84 1.41 12.14
C ILE A 268 -23.31 1.45 12.08
N HIS A 269 -22.76 2.62 11.78
CA HIS A 269 -21.35 2.77 11.38
C HIS A 269 -20.32 2.57 12.51
N LYS A 270 -20.75 2.58 13.77
CA LYS A 270 -19.89 2.19 14.91
C LYS A 270 -19.38 0.74 14.80
N ILE A 271 -20.00 -0.13 13.99
CA ILE A 271 -19.51 -1.51 13.75
C ILE A 271 -18.24 -1.48 12.87
N HIS A 272 -18.22 -0.70 11.80
CA HIS A 272 -17.01 -0.46 10.99
C HIS A 272 -15.88 0.17 11.82
N HIS A 273 -16.24 1.09 12.71
CA HIS A 273 -15.32 1.70 13.68
C HIS A 273 -15.02 0.84 14.93
N GLU A 274 -15.35 -0.45 14.93
CA GLU A 274 -14.94 -1.40 15.97
C GLU A 274 -13.41 -1.54 16.09
N PHE A 275 -12.67 -1.19 15.02
CA PHE A 275 -11.21 -1.20 14.95
C PHE A 275 -10.65 0.18 14.59
N THR A 276 -10.23 0.95 15.62
CA THR A 276 -9.63 2.30 15.46
C THR A 276 -8.28 2.31 14.73
N ALA A 277 -7.62 1.15 14.65
CA ALA A 277 -6.54 0.84 13.72
C ALA A 277 -6.97 -0.43 12.97
N PRO A 278 -7.43 -0.32 11.71
CA PRO A 278 -8.02 -1.45 11.00
C PRO A 278 -6.97 -2.46 10.52
N PHE A 279 -7.48 -3.57 9.97
CA PHE A 279 -6.73 -4.57 9.21
C PHE A 279 -7.56 -5.02 8.00
N ALA A 280 -6.88 -5.53 6.97
CA ALA A 280 -7.47 -5.80 5.65
C ALA A 280 -8.76 -6.64 5.67
N LEU A 281 -8.89 -7.62 6.56
CA LEU A 281 -10.07 -8.50 6.64
C LEU A 281 -11.26 -7.92 7.43
N ALA A 282 -11.11 -6.73 8.02
CA ALA A 282 -12.22 -5.95 8.59
C ALA A 282 -12.82 -4.94 7.60
N ALA A 283 -12.31 -4.86 6.36
CA ALA A 283 -12.69 -3.85 5.37
C ALA A 283 -14.17 -3.87 4.92
N VAL A 284 -14.90 -4.96 5.20
CA VAL A 284 -16.37 -5.04 5.01
C VAL A 284 -17.09 -5.51 6.29
N HIS A 285 -16.44 -5.44 7.45
CA HIS A 285 -17.05 -5.73 8.75
C HIS A 285 -17.85 -4.51 9.19
N ALA A 286 -19.10 -4.46 8.76
CA ALA A 286 -19.95 -3.27 8.80
C ALA A 286 -21.37 -3.66 9.22
N HIS A 287 -22.25 -2.70 9.50
CA HIS A 287 -23.66 -3.04 9.67
C HIS A 287 -24.29 -3.38 8.30
N PRO A 288 -25.19 -4.37 8.17
CA PRO A 288 -25.78 -4.76 6.88
C PRO A 288 -26.44 -3.64 6.06
N LEU A 289 -26.96 -2.59 6.71
CA LEU A 289 -27.49 -1.40 6.02
C LEU A 289 -26.38 -0.51 5.42
N GLU A 290 -25.22 -0.43 6.07
CA GLU A 290 -24.05 0.33 5.60
C GLU A 290 -23.34 -0.41 4.47
N LEU A 291 -23.21 -1.74 4.57
CA LEU A 291 -22.78 -2.61 3.47
C LEU A 291 -23.66 -2.39 2.22
N LEU A 292 -24.94 -2.06 2.40
CA LEU A 292 -25.83 -1.69 1.29
C LEU A 292 -25.63 -0.22 0.84
N THR A 293 -25.68 0.76 1.75
CA THR A 293 -25.79 2.19 1.40
C THR A 293 -24.46 2.92 1.18
N ALA A 294 -23.37 2.47 1.79
CA ALA A 294 -22.03 3.05 1.64
C ALA A 294 -21.14 2.18 0.75
N ASP A 295 -21.16 0.85 0.91
CA ASP A 295 -20.34 -0.01 0.05
C ASP A 295 -21.04 -0.33 -1.28
N LEU A 296 -22.05 -1.20 -1.27
CA LEU A 296 -22.60 -1.81 -2.49
C LEU A 296 -23.27 -0.82 -3.45
N VAL A 297 -24.09 0.12 -2.96
CA VAL A 297 -24.79 1.08 -3.83
C VAL A 297 -23.83 2.09 -4.49
N PRO A 298 -22.97 2.83 -3.78
CA PRO A 298 -21.99 3.72 -4.40
C PRO A 298 -21.08 3.02 -5.41
N PHE A 299 -20.63 1.81 -5.05
CA PHE A 299 -19.68 1.03 -5.83
C PHE A 299 -20.25 0.47 -7.15
N THR A 300 -21.55 0.16 -7.17
CA THR A 300 -22.21 -0.48 -8.33
C THR A 300 -23.20 0.42 -9.06
N ALA A 301 -23.51 1.63 -8.58
CA ALA A 301 -24.38 2.58 -9.28
C ALA A 301 -23.93 2.87 -10.72
N GLY A 302 -22.62 2.90 -10.98
CA GLY A 302 -22.06 3.02 -12.33
C GLY A 302 -22.48 1.89 -13.28
N PHE A 303 -22.79 0.69 -12.78
CA PHE A 303 -23.29 -0.42 -13.60
C PHE A 303 -24.66 -0.12 -14.19
N VAL A 304 -25.52 0.55 -13.43
CA VAL A 304 -26.87 0.96 -13.87
C VAL A 304 -26.78 2.17 -14.78
N LEU A 305 -25.94 3.16 -14.43
CA LEU A 305 -25.81 4.43 -15.16
C LEU A 305 -25.09 4.29 -16.51
N PHE A 306 -24.01 3.52 -16.57
CA PHE A 306 -23.10 3.46 -17.73
C PHE A 306 -23.15 2.13 -18.50
N ARG A 307 -23.86 1.13 -17.97
CA ARG A 307 -24.06 -0.19 -18.61
C ARG A 307 -22.74 -0.79 -19.17
N PRO A 308 -21.71 -0.96 -18.32
CA PRO A 308 -20.42 -1.50 -18.72
C PRO A 308 -20.54 -2.94 -19.22
N HIS A 309 -19.55 -3.41 -19.96
CA HIS A 309 -19.40 -4.82 -20.28
C HIS A 309 -18.99 -5.62 -19.04
N ILE A 310 -19.50 -6.85 -18.90
CA ILE A 310 -19.28 -7.71 -17.72
C ILE A 310 -17.79 -8.00 -17.43
N PHE A 311 -16.92 -8.00 -18.43
CA PHE A 311 -15.46 -8.05 -18.22
C PHE A 311 -14.90 -6.84 -17.47
N PHE A 312 -15.42 -5.63 -17.72
CA PHE A 312 -15.05 -4.44 -16.95
C PHE A 312 -15.55 -4.56 -15.51
N VAL A 313 -16.76 -5.08 -15.30
CA VAL A 313 -17.33 -5.32 -13.96
C VAL A 313 -16.44 -6.26 -13.15
N PHE A 314 -15.98 -7.37 -13.75
CA PHE A 314 -14.98 -8.25 -13.13
C PHE A 314 -13.69 -7.52 -12.75
N LEU A 315 -13.14 -6.68 -13.65
CA LEU A 315 -11.94 -5.89 -13.38
C LEU A 315 -12.16 -4.91 -12.21
N TRP A 316 -13.23 -4.11 -12.26
CA TRP A 316 -13.62 -3.14 -11.23
C TRP A 316 -13.75 -3.80 -9.84
N ILE A 317 -14.40 -4.97 -9.78
CA ILE A 317 -14.65 -5.72 -8.55
C ILE A 317 -13.38 -6.30 -7.93
N VAL A 318 -12.52 -6.96 -8.72
CA VAL A 318 -11.22 -7.45 -8.21
C VAL A 318 -10.37 -6.28 -7.74
N GLY A 319 -10.39 -5.16 -8.48
CA GLY A 319 -9.66 -3.95 -8.12
C GLY A 319 -10.09 -3.38 -6.77
N ALA A 320 -11.40 -3.27 -6.53
CA ALA A 320 -11.93 -2.77 -5.27
C ALA A 320 -11.63 -3.71 -4.09
N ALA A 321 -11.74 -5.04 -4.29
CA ALA A 321 -11.38 -6.00 -3.26
C ALA A 321 -9.91 -5.85 -2.80
N LEU A 322 -8.97 -5.57 -3.71
CA LEU A 322 -7.57 -5.31 -3.39
C LEU A 322 -7.34 -3.90 -2.82
N GLY A 323 -8.01 -2.88 -3.39
CA GLY A 323 -7.90 -1.48 -2.99
C GLY A 323 -8.43 -1.21 -1.60
N THR A 324 -9.71 -1.51 -1.34
CA THR A 324 -10.35 -1.29 -0.03
C THR A 324 -9.62 -2.04 1.08
N GLN A 325 -9.10 -3.25 0.82
CA GLN A 325 -8.25 -3.97 1.77
C GLN A 325 -6.87 -3.35 1.98
N THR A 326 -6.31 -2.69 0.96
CA THR A 326 -5.09 -1.88 1.12
C THR A 326 -5.38 -0.68 2.03
N HIS A 327 -6.47 0.05 1.78
CA HIS A 327 -6.90 1.22 2.57
C HIS A 327 -7.11 0.85 4.06
N HIS A 328 -7.71 -0.31 4.33
CA HIS A 328 -7.93 -0.83 5.68
C HIS A 328 -6.75 -1.62 6.27
N SER A 329 -5.62 -1.76 5.57
CA SER A 329 -4.50 -2.59 6.07
C SER A 329 -3.86 -2.02 7.35
N GLY A 330 -3.91 -0.69 7.52
CA GLY A 330 -3.19 0.03 8.56
C GLY A 330 -1.66 0.02 8.39
N TYR A 331 -1.14 -0.31 7.20
CA TYR A 331 0.30 -0.27 6.87
C TYR A 331 0.57 0.51 5.59
N ARG A 332 1.40 1.56 5.65
CA ARG A 332 1.93 2.19 4.44
C ARG A 332 3.10 1.38 3.89
N LEU A 333 2.77 0.30 3.19
CA LEU A 333 3.74 -0.68 2.67
C LEU A 333 4.63 -0.06 1.58
N PRO A 334 5.90 -0.50 1.43
CA PRO A 334 6.95 0.23 0.70
C PRO A 334 6.77 0.31 -0.83
N TRP A 335 5.76 -0.39 -1.38
CA TRP A 335 5.42 -0.35 -2.80
C TRP A 335 4.33 0.68 -3.14
N ILE A 336 3.58 1.17 -2.14
CA ILE A 336 2.53 2.19 -2.30
C ILE A 336 3.16 3.48 -2.80
N ALA A 337 2.58 4.11 -3.82
CA ALA A 337 3.17 5.25 -4.51
C ALA A 337 3.28 6.50 -3.61
N ALA A 338 4.22 7.40 -3.89
CA ALA A 338 4.42 8.62 -3.11
C ALA A 338 3.31 9.67 -3.29
N PHE A 339 2.46 9.51 -4.32
CA PHE A 339 1.28 10.35 -4.58
C PHE A 339 -0.03 9.75 -4.04
N ASP A 340 -0.01 8.50 -3.55
CA ASP A 340 -1.19 7.82 -3.04
C ASP A 340 -1.37 8.15 -1.56
N GLU A 341 -2.45 8.84 -1.19
CA GLU A 341 -2.72 9.19 0.22
C GLU A 341 -3.32 8.02 1.00
N GLN A 342 -3.73 6.92 0.37
CA GLN A 342 -4.16 5.71 1.05
C GLN A 342 -2.94 4.83 1.41
N PRO A 343 -3.01 3.99 2.46
CA PRO A 343 -4.03 3.93 3.51
C PRO A 343 -4.01 5.07 4.52
N ASP A 344 -3.01 5.97 4.52
CA ASP A 344 -2.81 7.01 5.53
C ASP A 344 -4.07 7.89 5.76
N PHE A 345 -4.81 8.20 4.69
CA PHE A 345 -6.05 8.97 4.73
C PHE A 345 -7.19 8.25 5.48
N HIS A 346 -7.45 6.98 5.15
CA HIS A 346 -8.52 6.18 5.77
C HIS A 346 -8.14 5.63 7.16
N ASP A 347 -6.86 5.33 7.42
CA ASP A 347 -6.41 4.99 8.78
C ASP A 347 -6.55 6.20 9.72
N PHE A 348 -6.26 7.41 9.22
CA PHE A 348 -6.53 8.65 9.96
C PHE A 348 -8.03 8.90 10.15
N HIS A 349 -8.87 8.51 9.19
CA HIS A 349 -10.33 8.46 9.39
C HIS A 349 -10.70 7.53 10.56
N HIS A 350 -10.23 6.28 10.58
CA HIS A 350 -10.45 5.34 11.71
C HIS A 350 -9.88 5.82 13.05
N GLN A 351 -8.87 6.69 13.04
CA GLN A 351 -8.30 7.31 14.25
C GLN A 351 -9.14 8.49 14.77
N ARG A 352 -9.85 9.23 13.90
CA ARG A 352 -10.44 10.55 14.22
C ARG A 352 -11.95 10.63 14.07
N PHE A 353 -12.57 9.77 13.26
CA PHE A 353 -14.01 9.66 12.97
C PHE A 353 -14.65 10.89 12.27
N SER A 354 -14.15 12.10 12.49
CA SER A 354 -14.81 13.36 12.10
C SER A 354 -14.28 14.03 10.82
N CYS A 355 -13.44 13.35 10.05
CA CYS A 355 -12.72 13.87 8.89
C CYS A 355 -12.39 12.76 7.88
N CYS A 356 -12.08 13.09 6.63
CA CYS A 356 -11.63 12.12 5.60
C CYS A 356 -12.69 11.04 5.25
N TYR A 357 -13.82 11.47 4.67
CA TYR A 357 -14.96 10.58 4.36
C TYR A 357 -14.99 10.05 2.92
N GLY A 358 -14.25 10.66 1.99
CA GLY A 358 -14.19 10.28 0.59
C GLY A 358 -13.19 9.17 0.29
N ASN A 359 -13.29 8.59 -0.91
CA ASN A 359 -12.40 7.52 -1.37
C ASN A 359 -11.10 8.08 -1.98
N ILE A 360 -11.22 9.16 -2.77
CA ILE A 360 -10.09 9.90 -3.38
C ILE A 360 -9.87 11.29 -2.77
N GLY A 361 -10.64 11.65 -1.73
CA GLY A 361 -10.47 12.90 -0.97
C GLY A 361 -10.76 14.19 -1.75
N TRP A 362 -11.37 14.11 -2.94
CA TRP A 362 -11.72 15.29 -3.72
C TRP A 362 -12.85 16.05 -3.04
N LEU A 363 -13.89 15.33 -2.62
CA LEU A 363 -15.00 15.93 -1.88
C LEU A 363 -14.60 16.34 -0.45
N ASP A 364 -13.60 15.70 0.17
CA ASP A 364 -13.03 16.18 1.42
C ASP A 364 -12.24 17.48 1.27
N SER A 365 -11.59 17.69 0.12
CA SER A 365 -10.93 18.95 -0.19
C SER A 365 -11.92 20.05 -0.57
N LEU A 366 -13.13 19.70 -1.03
CA LEU A 366 -14.22 20.64 -1.33
C LEU A 366 -14.96 21.08 -0.05
N HIS A 367 -15.40 20.12 0.77
CA HIS A 367 -16.12 20.37 2.02
C HIS A 367 -15.21 20.72 3.20
N GLY A 368 -13.88 20.62 3.03
CA GLY A 368 -12.89 20.94 4.05
C GLY A 368 -12.66 19.84 5.09
N THR A 369 -13.31 18.69 4.98
CA THR A 369 -13.15 17.54 5.88
C THR A 369 -11.79 16.85 5.76
N SER A 370 -10.94 17.24 4.79
CA SER A 370 -9.51 16.87 4.75
C SER A 370 -8.59 17.75 5.62
N ARG A 371 -9.09 18.87 6.19
CA ARG A 371 -8.24 19.84 6.92
C ARG A 371 -7.46 19.22 8.09
N PRO A 372 -8.06 18.43 9.01
CA PRO A 372 -7.34 17.88 10.16
C PRO A 372 -6.20 16.93 9.76
N TYR A 373 -6.35 16.23 8.63
CA TYR A 373 -5.31 15.36 8.07
C TYR A 373 -4.15 16.16 7.48
N ARG A 374 -4.43 17.22 6.70
CA ARG A 374 -3.40 18.13 6.17
C ARG A 374 -2.67 18.88 7.29
N GLU A 375 -3.36 19.25 8.36
CA GLU A 375 -2.77 19.84 9.57
C GLU A 375 -1.88 18.83 10.30
N ALA A 376 -2.30 17.56 10.42
CA ALA A 376 -1.47 16.50 10.98
C ALA A 376 -0.21 16.22 10.13
N GLN A 377 -0.33 16.22 8.80
CA GLN A 377 0.82 16.13 7.87
C GLN A 377 1.79 17.31 8.06
N ALA A 378 1.29 18.55 8.11
CA ALA A 378 2.11 19.74 8.32
C ALA A 378 2.80 19.74 9.69
N ALA A 379 2.11 19.31 10.75
CA ALA A 379 2.69 19.12 12.07
C ALA A 379 3.77 18.01 12.06
N ALA A 380 3.60 16.94 11.28
CA ALA A 380 4.59 15.90 11.09
C ALA A 380 5.82 16.36 10.28
N GLU A 381 5.67 17.30 9.34
CA GLU A 381 6.81 17.94 8.65
C GLU A 381 7.55 18.90 9.58
N ALA A 382 6.84 19.78 10.30
CA ALA A 382 7.42 20.69 11.29
C ALA A 382 8.17 19.95 12.43
N ARG A 383 7.72 18.75 12.82
CA ARG A 383 8.45 17.86 13.76
C ARG A 383 9.77 17.33 13.18
N ARG A 384 9.86 17.12 11.85
CA ARG A 384 11.09 16.68 11.16
C ARG A 384 12.08 17.83 11.02
N ASP A 385 11.62 19.04 10.70
CA ASP A 385 12.50 20.21 10.64
C ASP A 385 13.05 20.55 12.04
N LYS A 386 12.21 20.60 13.09
CA LYS A 386 12.69 20.74 14.48
C LYS A 386 13.69 19.65 14.92
N ALA A 387 13.64 18.46 14.31
CA ALA A 387 14.62 17.39 14.55
C ALA A 387 15.92 17.57 13.74
N GLN A 388 15.85 18.20 12.57
CA GLN A 388 17.03 18.65 11.83
C GLN A 388 17.74 19.79 12.58
N ASP A 389 16.99 20.77 13.10
CA ASP A 389 17.55 21.92 13.83
C ASP A 389 18.41 21.45 15.02
N ARG A 390 17.86 20.57 15.88
CA ARG A 390 18.61 19.96 17.00
C ARG A 390 19.84 19.15 16.56
N TRP A 391 19.80 18.53 15.39
CA TRP A 391 20.96 17.82 14.85
C TRP A 391 22.06 18.79 14.37
N GLU A 392 21.69 19.99 13.93
CA GLU A 392 22.65 21.05 13.57
C GLU A 392 23.23 21.72 14.84
N GLU A 393 22.42 21.92 15.89
CA GLU A 393 22.90 22.32 17.23
C GLU A 393 23.89 21.29 17.79
N GLU A 394 23.54 20.00 17.82
CA GLU A 394 24.45 18.92 18.26
C GLU A 394 25.74 18.82 17.43
N ARG A 395 25.70 19.21 16.14
CA ARG A 395 26.89 19.28 15.28
C ARG A 395 27.79 20.42 15.72
N GLU A 396 27.23 21.62 15.88
CA GLU A 396 28.00 22.82 16.18
C GLU A 396 28.59 22.77 17.60
N GLU A 397 27.87 22.25 18.59
CA GLU A 397 28.45 21.99 19.92
C GLU A 397 29.63 21.01 19.89
N ARG A 398 29.59 20.00 19.02
CA ARG A 398 30.68 19.02 18.87
C ARG A 398 31.86 19.60 18.11
N GLU A 399 31.63 20.36 17.05
CA GLU A 399 32.70 21.05 16.31
C GLU A 399 33.40 22.07 17.21
N GLU A 400 32.65 22.87 17.98
CA GLU A 400 33.18 23.74 19.04
C GLU A 400 33.98 22.96 20.09
N ARG A 401 33.44 21.84 20.59
CA ARG A 401 34.14 21.02 21.59
C ARG A 401 35.43 20.43 21.06
N GLU A 402 35.43 19.88 19.85
CA GLU A 402 36.65 19.33 19.23
C GLU A 402 37.67 20.45 18.95
N GLU A 403 37.26 21.66 18.57
CA GLU A 403 38.18 22.79 18.45
C GLU A 403 38.73 23.24 19.81
N ARG A 404 37.90 23.31 20.86
CA ARG A 404 38.34 23.61 22.24
C ARG A 404 39.33 22.55 22.75
N GLU A 405 39.09 21.27 22.51
CA GLU A 405 40.01 20.17 22.84
C GLU A 405 41.31 20.23 22.01
N ALA A 406 41.23 20.54 20.71
CA ALA A 406 42.40 20.71 19.84
C ALA A 406 43.27 21.91 20.27
N ARG A 407 42.66 23.08 20.54
CA ARG A 407 43.31 24.27 21.10
C ARG A 407 43.97 23.98 22.45
N ARG A 408 43.33 23.18 23.32
CA ARG A 408 43.93 22.71 24.59
C ARG A 408 45.13 21.80 24.33
N GLY A 409 45.00 20.81 23.46
CA GLY A 409 46.09 19.87 23.12
C GLY A 409 47.28 20.53 22.41
N GLN A 410 47.05 21.59 21.62
CA GLN A 410 48.13 22.44 21.10
C GLN A 410 48.85 23.19 22.23
N ARG A 411 48.09 23.83 23.15
CA ARG A 411 48.63 24.61 24.27
C ARG A 411 49.44 23.74 25.24
N CYS A 412 48.97 22.53 25.56
CA CYS A 412 49.71 21.57 26.38
C CYS A 412 51.01 21.12 25.70
N ARG A 413 51.01 20.85 24.38
CA ARG A 413 52.22 20.52 23.64
C ARG A 413 53.23 21.67 23.65
N ALA A 414 52.80 22.90 23.32
CA ALA A 414 53.68 24.07 23.37
C ALA A 414 54.27 24.34 24.76
N SER A 415 53.50 24.09 25.83
CA SER A 415 54.01 24.18 27.21
C SER A 415 55.04 23.08 27.54
N ALA A 416 54.86 21.86 27.02
CA ALA A 416 55.83 20.78 27.18
C ALA A 416 57.10 21.00 26.35
N THR A 417 56.99 21.58 25.15
CA THR A 417 58.18 22.00 24.37
C THR A 417 58.97 23.05 25.12
N LYS A 418 58.31 24.08 25.67
CA LYS A 418 58.98 25.09 26.50
C LYS A 418 59.59 24.57 27.79
N ALA A 419 59.00 23.54 28.40
CA ALA A 419 59.59 22.90 29.57
C ALA A 419 60.90 22.18 29.20
N ALA A 420 60.88 21.38 28.13
CA ALA A 420 62.08 20.70 27.63
C ALA A 420 63.14 21.66 27.07
N GLU A 421 62.75 22.80 26.49
CA GLU A 421 63.66 23.88 26.10
C GLU A 421 64.34 24.51 27.33
N ALA A 422 63.60 24.71 28.43
CA ALA A 422 64.14 25.28 29.67
C ALA A 422 65.01 24.28 30.46
N GLU A 423 64.63 22.99 30.52
CA GLU A 423 65.45 21.93 31.13
C GLU A 423 66.82 21.83 30.44
N VAL A 424 66.88 22.00 29.11
CA VAL A 424 68.13 22.02 28.33
C VAL A 424 68.93 23.33 28.50
N GLU A 425 68.29 24.46 28.80
CA GLU A 425 69.00 25.68 29.19
C GLU A 425 69.57 25.57 30.63
N GLU A 426 68.86 24.92 31.56
CA GLU A 426 69.28 24.75 32.96
C GLU A 426 70.43 23.73 33.09
N GLU A 427 70.39 22.58 32.39
CA GLU A 427 71.54 21.67 32.25
C GLU A 427 72.74 22.34 31.57
N GLY A 428 72.49 23.26 30.64
CA GLY A 428 73.52 24.02 29.91
C GLY A 428 74.24 25.10 30.73
N GLU A 429 73.67 25.57 31.84
CA GLU A 429 74.35 26.49 32.77
C GLU A 429 75.09 25.75 33.91
N GLU A 430 74.70 24.52 34.28
CA GLU A 430 75.47 23.72 35.26
C GLU A 430 76.75 23.09 34.68
N GLU A 431 76.78 22.66 33.41
CA GLU A 431 78.01 22.11 32.78
C GLU A 431 79.12 23.16 32.53
N ALA A 432 78.87 24.45 32.73
CA ALA A 432 79.88 25.50 32.62
C ALA A 432 80.83 25.60 33.85
N GLY A 433 80.74 24.64 34.79
CA GLY A 433 81.11 24.85 36.20
C GLY A 433 82.32 24.11 36.80
N ASP A 434 82.82 22.99 36.24
CA ASP A 434 84.04 22.32 36.74
C ASP A 434 84.74 21.45 35.68
N SER A 435 85.97 21.02 35.99
CA SER A 435 86.86 20.27 35.08
C SER A 435 87.64 19.18 35.80
N THR A 436 87.72 17.95 35.25
CA THR A 436 88.99 17.21 35.00
C THR A 436 88.75 15.81 34.39
N ASP A 437 89.56 15.52 33.37
CA ASP A 437 90.38 14.32 33.11
C ASP A 437 89.82 12.86 33.14
N ASP A 438 90.18 12.19 32.03
CA ASP A 438 90.71 10.81 31.89
C ASP A 438 89.84 9.55 31.66
N GLU A 439 90.52 8.65 30.95
CA GLU A 439 90.10 7.49 30.16
C GLU A 439 89.45 6.31 30.92
N ALA A 440 88.51 5.61 30.25
CA ALA A 440 88.69 4.20 29.85
C ALA A 440 87.50 3.71 28.98
N ALA A 441 87.68 2.60 28.24
CA ALA A 441 86.72 2.09 27.27
C ALA A 441 86.26 0.64 27.54
N GLU A 442 85.04 0.29 27.13
CA GLU A 442 84.75 -1.03 26.57
C GLU A 442 83.60 -0.99 25.52
N GLN A 443 83.11 -2.15 25.08
CA GLN A 443 82.56 -2.36 23.72
C GLN A 443 81.07 -2.76 23.72
N GLY A 444 80.31 -2.37 22.68
CA GLY A 444 79.15 -3.19 22.25
C GLY A 444 77.96 -2.52 21.55
N ALA A 445 77.66 -3.03 20.35
CA ALA A 445 76.36 -2.99 19.64
C ALA A 445 75.82 -1.63 19.10
N PRO A 446 74.94 -1.62 18.07
CA PRO A 446 74.86 -0.48 17.14
C PRO A 446 73.45 0.10 16.83
N ASP A 447 73.49 1.30 16.23
CA ASP A 447 72.57 1.89 15.24
C ASP A 447 71.05 1.96 15.50
N SER A 448 70.52 3.19 15.53
CA SER A 448 69.19 3.52 14.95
C SER A 448 68.94 5.03 14.87
N ALA A 449 69.51 5.70 13.86
CA ALA A 449 69.18 7.08 13.52
C ALA A 449 68.78 7.21 12.03
N GLN A 450 67.48 7.33 11.75
CA GLN A 450 66.98 7.73 10.44
C GLN A 450 66.16 9.02 10.51
N GLN A 451 66.69 10.08 9.89
CA GLN A 451 65.96 11.30 9.61
C GLN A 451 65.45 11.34 8.16
N LEU A 452 64.30 11.99 7.99
CA LEU A 452 63.87 12.71 6.78
C LEU A 452 63.52 11.95 5.48
N ARG A 453 62.20 11.87 5.28
CA ARG A 453 61.43 12.42 4.12
C ARG A 453 61.23 11.62 2.81
N LYS A 454 59.95 11.67 2.39
CA LYS A 454 59.39 11.66 1.01
C LYS A 454 59.46 10.36 0.19
N GLY A 455 58.29 9.85 -0.20
CA GLY A 455 58.12 8.92 -1.32
C GLY A 455 56.66 8.53 -1.57
N HIS A 456 56.14 8.73 -2.79
CA HIS A 456 54.84 8.19 -3.21
C HIS A 456 54.96 6.70 -3.57
N GLY A 457 53.97 5.87 -3.22
CA GLY A 457 53.90 4.47 -3.63
C GLY A 457 52.49 4.06 -4.07
N LYS A 458 52.32 3.72 -5.36
CA LYS A 458 51.06 3.14 -5.90
C LYS A 458 51.07 1.63 -5.69
N HIS A 459 49.94 1.03 -5.29
CA HIS A 459 49.74 -0.41 -5.39
C HIS A 459 48.98 -0.81 -6.67
N LYS A 460 49.45 -1.86 -7.35
CA LYS A 460 48.76 -2.57 -8.44
C LYS A 460 49.25 -4.02 -8.51
N GLY A 461 48.33 -4.95 -8.77
CA GLY A 461 48.54 -6.40 -8.89
C GLY A 461 47.24 -7.11 -8.43
N HIS A 462 46.60 -8.06 -9.12
CA HIS A 462 47.05 -9.21 -9.94
C HIS A 462 47.87 -10.23 -9.12
N GLY A 463 47.50 -11.52 -9.06
CA GLY A 463 46.27 -12.18 -9.56
C GLY A 463 46.34 -13.71 -9.59
N SER A 464 45.42 -14.34 -10.33
CA SER A 464 45.37 -15.77 -10.75
C SER A 464 44.76 -16.84 -9.81
N ARG A 465 43.54 -17.32 -10.18
CA ARG A 465 43.24 -18.68 -10.73
C ARG A 465 44.30 -19.81 -10.49
N ALA A 466 43.99 -21.09 -10.26
CA ALA A 466 42.81 -21.91 -10.64
C ALA A 466 42.84 -23.35 -10.02
N LYS A 467 41.78 -24.16 -10.31
CA LYS A 467 41.71 -25.66 -10.35
C LYS A 467 41.68 -26.46 -9.02
N SER A 468 41.12 -27.69 -8.93
CA SER A 468 39.97 -28.35 -9.66
C SER A 468 39.61 -29.77 -9.14
N GLY A 469 38.37 -29.98 -8.63
CA GLY A 469 37.64 -31.27 -8.56
C GLY A 469 38.24 -32.44 -7.74
N PRO A 470 37.69 -33.69 -7.85
CA PRO A 470 36.44 -34.11 -8.52
C PRO A 470 35.57 -35.15 -7.73
N ALA A 471 34.50 -35.68 -8.37
CA ALA A 471 33.79 -36.96 -8.12
C ALA A 471 32.80 -37.04 -6.92
N LYS A 472 31.68 -37.81 -6.98
CA LYS A 472 31.00 -38.59 -8.06
C LYS A 472 29.58 -39.05 -7.60
N ASN A 473 28.61 -39.13 -8.54
CA ASN A 473 27.48 -40.11 -8.64
C ASN A 473 26.55 -40.31 -7.39
N SER A 474 25.42 -41.03 -7.36
CA SER A 474 24.50 -41.70 -8.32
C SER A 474 23.23 -42.10 -7.54
N ASP A 475 22.02 -42.37 -8.07
CA ASP A 475 21.24 -42.06 -9.29
C ASP A 475 19.77 -42.57 -8.98
N ASP A 476 18.85 -42.69 -9.95
CA ASP A 476 17.52 -43.38 -9.86
C ASP A 476 16.39 -42.79 -8.95
N SER A 477 15.08 -43.00 -9.20
CA SER A 477 14.31 -43.44 -10.39
C SER A 477 12.82 -43.03 -10.25
N ALA A 478 11.93 -43.46 -11.18
CA ALA A 478 10.52 -43.08 -11.25
C ALA A 478 9.57 -44.29 -11.42
N VAL A 479 8.27 -44.01 -11.65
CA VAL A 479 7.14 -44.93 -11.94
C VAL A 479 6.35 -45.44 -10.72
N GLY A 480 5.01 -45.44 -10.84
CA GLY A 480 4.08 -45.88 -9.81
C GLY A 480 2.60 -45.56 -10.12
N GLU A 481 2.08 -46.02 -11.25
CA GLU A 481 0.63 -46.09 -11.52
C GLU A 481 0.10 -47.47 -11.09
N ASP A 482 -1.09 -47.54 -10.47
CA ASP A 482 -2.12 -48.56 -10.76
C ASP A 482 -3.46 -48.20 -10.09
N ALA A 483 -4.56 -48.86 -10.49
CA ALA A 483 -5.94 -48.46 -10.15
C ALA A 483 -6.84 -49.61 -9.65
N MET A 484 -8.01 -49.30 -9.04
CA MET A 484 -9.27 -50.06 -9.22
C MET A 484 -10.53 -49.45 -8.53
N THR A 485 -11.65 -49.45 -9.27
CA THR A 485 -13.06 -49.89 -8.95
C THR A 485 -13.48 -50.11 -7.47
N GLU A 486 -14.72 -49.91 -6.97
CA GLU A 486 -16.10 -49.65 -7.52
C GLU A 486 -17.07 -49.30 -6.32
N ALA A 487 -18.41 -49.15 -6.32
CA ALA A 487 -19.54 -49.27 -7.29
C ALA A 487 -20.86 -48.61 -6.76
N VAL A 488 -21.83 -48.37 -7.67
CA VAL A 488 -23.34 -48.41 -7.56
C VAL A 488 -24.11 -47.79 -6.37
N ALA A 489 -24.98 -46.81 -6.69
CA ALA A 489 -26.42 -46.64 -6.33
C ALA A 489 -26.87 -45.23 -6.80
N GLU A 490 -27.88 -44.97 -7.64
CA GLU A 490 -29.31 -45.35 -7.60
C GLU A 490 -30.09 -44.85 -6.36
N ASP A 491 -30.75 -43.69 -6.50
CA ASP A 491 -32.21 -43.58 -6.32
C ASP A 491 -32.76 -42.38 -7.15
N ALA A 492 -34.07 -42.35 -7.42
CA ALA A 492 -34.73 -41.32 -8.23
C ALA A 492 -35.84 -40.60 -7.43
N GLY A 493 -35.73 -39.27 -7.32
CA GLY A 493 -36.72 -38.40 -6.66
C GLY A 493 -37.54 -37.62 -7.67
N GLU A 494 -38.69 -38.19 -8.07
CA GLU A 494 -39.61 -37.61 -9.06
C GLU A 494 -40.49 -36.51 -8.43
N ALA A 495 -40.64 -35.37 -9.13
CA ALA A 495 -41.54 -34.28 -8.75
C ALA A 495 -42.08 -33.58 -10.01
N ASP A 496 -43.39 -33.68 -10.22
CA ASP A 496 -44.15 -33.12 -11.35
C ASP A 496 -45.37 -32.34 -10.83
N GLY A 497 -45.95 -31.46 -11.65
CA GLY A 497 -46.89 -30.41 -11.26
C GLY A 497 -46.19 -29.06 -11.05
N THR A 498 -46.50 -27.95 -11.74
CA THR A 498 -47.70 -27.53 -12.51
C THR A 498 -49.00 -27.56 -11.67
N ASP A 499 -49.92 -26.60 -11.77
CA ASP A 499 -50.15 -25.58 -12.82
C ASP A 499 -50.84 -24.32 -12.26
N SER A 500 -50.73 -23.19 -12.98
CA SER A 500 -51.63 -22.00 -12.99
C SER A 500 -51.89 -21.22 -11.67
N THR A 501 -52.56 -20.04 -11.62
CA THR A 501 -53.18 -19.13 -12.63
C THR A 501 -53.12 -17.68 -12.07
N ASP A 502 -53.09 -16.67 -12.96
CA ASP A 502 -53.73 -15.33 -12.94
C ASP A 502 -53.65 -14.42 -11.66
N GLU A 503 -53.82 -13.09 -11.66
CA GLU A 503 -54.49 -12.15 -12.59
C GLU A 503 -53.67 -10.87 -12.84
N GLU A 504 -54.07 -10.09 -13.85
CA GLU A 504 -53.54 -8.77 -14.22
C GLU A 504 -54.13 -7.64 -13.34
N GLY A 505 -53.47 -6.46 -13.31
CA GLY A 505 -53.90 -5.33 -12.46
C GLY A 505 -53.18 -4.02 -12.77
N GLU A 506 -53.39 -3.48 -13.97
CA GLU A 506 -52.99 -2.11 -14.32
C GLU A 506 -53.96 -1.09 -13.69
N GLU A 507 -53.44 0.03 -13.17
CA GLU A 507 -54.21 1.28 -13.07
C GLU A 507 -53.28 2.49 -13.19
N GLU A 508 -53.55 3.36 -14.17
CA GLU A 508 -52.78 4.58 -14.45
C GLU A 508 -53.26 5.78 -13.61
N GLY A 509 -52.40 6.78 -13.42
CA GLY A 509 -52.73 8.01 -12.71
C GLY A 509 -51.86 9.20 -13.13
N GLU A 510 -52.30 9.93 -14.15
CA GLU A 510 -51.73 11.22 -14.56
C GLU A 510 -52.28 12.41 -13.73
N TYR A 511 -51.97 13.64 -14.17
CA TYR A 511 -52.48 14.95 -13.72
C TYR A 511 -51.88 15.47 -12.39
N GLU A 512 -51.46 16.73 -12.25
CA GLU A 512 -51.45 17.86 -13.21
C GLU A 512 -50.33 18.88 -12.86
N GLU A 513 -50.07 19.87 -13.75
CA GLU A 513 -49.02 20.89 -13.60
C GLU A 513 -49.39 22.04 -12.64
N GLY A 514 -48.38 22.81 -12.18
CA GLY A 514 -48.57 24.01 -11.35
C GLY A 514 -47.47 25.08 -11.51
N HIS A 515 -47.83 26.20 -12.13
CA HIS A 515 -47.14 27.51 -12.13
C HIS A 515 -47.12 28.12 -10.68
N GLU A 516 -46.35 29.15 -10.27
CA GLU A 516 -45.37 30.04 -10.93
C GLU A 516 -44.49 30.80 -9.89
N GLU A 517 -43.54 31.60 -10.39
CA GLU A 517 -42.95 32.84 -9.83
C GLU A 517 -42.34 32.92 -8.40
N ASP A 518 -41.03 33.18 -8.40
CA ASP A 518 -40.33 34.31 -7.75
C ASP A 518 -40.63 34.74 -6.30
N GLY A 519 -39.56 34.78 -5.50
CA GLY A 519 -39.55 35.39 -4.16
C GLY A 519 -38.13 35.65 -3.65
N GLU A 520 -37.54 36.79 -4.01
CA GLU A 520 -36.30 37.28 -3.38
C GLU A 520 -36.57 37.62 -1.91
N GLY A 521 -35.76 37.07 -0.98
CA GLY A 521 -36.00 37.14 0.47
C GLY A 521 -34.72 37.34 1.26
N GLU A 522 -34.22 38.58 1.28
CA GLU A 522 -33.10 39.04 2.11
C GLU A 522 -33.56 39.23 3.57
N TYR A 523 -32.94 38.53 4.52
CA TYR A 523 -33.13 38.72 5.97
C TYR A 523 -31.83 38.45 6.75
N ASP A 524 -31.52 39.32 7.71
CA ASP A 524 -30.29 39.34 8.49
C ASP A 524 -30.29 38.36 9.70
N ASP A 525 -29.09 37.90 10.05
CA ASP A 525 -28.47 37.68 11.38
C ASP A 525 -29.22 37.04 12.59
N ASP A 526 -28.37 36.58 13.53
CA ASP A 526 -28.64 36.15 14.91
C ASP A 526 -29.60 34.96 15.18
N GLU A 527 -29.00 33.76 15.30
CA GLU A 527 -28.87 33.16 16.64
C GLU A 527 -27.67 32.21 16.72
N GLY A 528 -26.70 32.50 17.60
CA GLY A 528 -25.44 31.78 17.71
C GLY A 528 -25.38 30.81 18.89
N TYR A 529 -24.96 29.56 18.63
CA TYR A 529 -24.58 28.60 19.67
C TYR A 529 -23.06 28.35 19.66
N GLN A 530 -22.32 29.21 20.35
CA GLN A 530 -20.95 28.90 20.75
C GLN A 530 -20.96 27.84 21.87
N ALA A 531 -20.27 26.72 21.64
CA ALA A 531 -19.87 25.80 22.68
C ALA A 531 -18.34 25.87 22.82
N GLU A 532 -17.85 26.84 23.57
CA GLU A 532 -16.43 26.90 23.92
C GLU A 532 -16.12 25.79 24.92
N GLY A 533 -15.14 24.95 24.56
CA GLY A 533 -14.63 23.87 25.39
C GLY A 533 -13.11 23.95 25.41
N GLU A 534 -12.57 24.65 26.41
CA GLU A 534 -11.13 24.66 26.67
C GLU A 534 -10.71 23.25 27.10
N TYR A 535 -9.68 22.71 26.43
CA TYR A 535 -9.04 21.45 26.81
C TYR A 535 -7.64 21.76 27.32
N GLU A 536 -7.48 21.81 28.64
CA GLU A 536 -6.16 21.84 29.29
C GLU A 536 -5.46 20.48 29.16
N GLU A 537 -4.14 20.48 28.97
CA GLU A 537 -3.32 19.27 29.00
C GLU A 537 -3.05 18.84 30.45
N GLU A 538 -3.93 18.04 31.06
CA GLU A 538 -3.57 17.27 32.27
C GLU A 538 -2.94 15.92 31.91
N GLY A 539 -1.91 15.54 32.67
CA GLY A 539 -1.09 14.36 32.40
C GLY A 539 -1.70 13.05 32.90
N TYR A 540 -1.57 12.00 32.11
CA TYR A 540 -1.89 10.64 32.54
C TYR A 540 -0.80 10.10 33.48
N GLU A 541 -1.08 10.07 34.79
CA GLU A 541 -0.44 9.13 35.72
C GLU A 541 -1.14 7.77 35.67
N GLU A 542 -0.41 6.69 35.97
CA GLU A 542 -0.95 5.33 35.99
C GLU A 542 -1.63 5.02 37.33
N GLU A 543 -2.94 4.78 37.34
CA GLU A 543 -3.60 4.01 38.41
C GLU A 543 -4.10 2.67 37.85
N GLY A 544 -3.83 1.59 38.60
CA GLY A 544 -4.11 0.22 38.19
C GLY A 544 -5.54 -0.20 38.53
N TYR A 545 -6.14 -1.00 37.64
CA TYR A 545 -7.44 -1.62 37.89
C TYR A 545 -7.24 -2.96 38.61
N GLU A 546 -7.73 -3.06 39.86
CA GLU A 546 -7.92 -4.34 40.55
C GLU A 546 -9.19 -5.04 40.02
N GLU A 547 -9.23 -6.38 40.13
CA GLU A 547 -10.40 -7.18 39.77
C GLU A 547 -11.45 -7.17 40.89
N GLU A 548 -12.65 -6.63 40.64
CA GLU A 548 -13.87 -7.07 41.31
C GLU A 548 -14.92 -7.47 40.27
N GLY A 549 -15.34 -8.74 40.31
CA GLY A 549 -16.40 -9.28 39.45
C GLY A 549 -17.73 -9.39 40.18
N TYR A 550 -18.83 -9.45 39.42
CA TYR A 550 -20.17 -9.75 39.92
C TYR A 550 -20.87 -10.80 39.04
N GLU A 551 -21.84 -11.50 39.65
CA GLU A 551 -22.49 -12.73 39.18
C GLU A 551 -23.48 -12.55 38.01
#